data_AF-A0A101GI40-F1
#
_entry.id   AF-A0A101GI40-F1
#
_cell.length_a   1.000
_cell.length_b   1.000
_cell.length_c   1.000
_cell.angle_alpha   90.00
_cell.angle_beta   90.00
_cell.angle_gamma   90.00
#
_symmetry.space_group_name_H-M   'P 1'
#
loop_
_entity.id
_entity.type
_entity.pdbx_description
1 polymer ?
#
loop_
_entity_poly.entity_id
_entity_poly.type
_entity_poly.pdbx_seq_one_letter_code
_entity_poly.pdbx_strand_id
1 'polypeptide(L)'
;MTLSMHDVFWGIMLVHLRIHGASSLKDRRQVVRSLVERLRKRWNVTVADLGPDASWTDVRLALGTLGSSYDSVFSRLEEAESFLRRREEESDFFIVSVQREVDRYDTFPD
;
A
#
# COMPACT_ATOMS: atom_id res chain seq x y z
N MET A 1 -26.13 -4.25 -27.53
CA MET A 1 -24.81 -3.60 -27.66
C MET A 1 -24.10 -3.83 -26.33
N THR A 2 -23.42 -4.96 -26.20
CA THR A 2 -22.71 -5.32 -24.96
C THR A 2 -21.52 -4.36 -24.88
N LEU A 3 -21.49 -3.50 -23.87
CA LEU A 3 -20.30 -2.71 -23.57
C LEU A 3 -19.19 -3.71 -23.30
N SER A 4 -18.21 -3.83 -24.20
CA SER A 4 -16.96 -4.52 -23.89
C SER A 4 -16.37 -3.79 -22.68
N MET A 5 -16.48 -4.36 -21.49
CA MET A 5 -15.76 -3.82 -20.33
C MET A 5 -14.29 -3.79 -20.73
N HIS A 6 -13.66 -2.63 -20.60
CA HIS A 6 -12.23 -2.51 -20.80
C HIS A 6 -11.51 -3.48 -19.86
N ASP A 7 -10.36 -4.01 -20.28
CA ASP A 7 -9.53 -4.83 -19.39
C ASP A 7 -9.26 -4.03 -18.11
N VAL A 8 -9.73 -4.54 -16.98
CA VAL A 8 -9.50 -3.96 -15.67
C VAL A 8 -8.40 -4.76 -15.01
N PHE A 9 -7.42 -4.09 -14.44
CA PHE A 9 -6.37 -4.70 -13.64
C PHE A 9 -6.46 -4.17 -12.22
N TRP A 10 -6.27 -5.05 -11.25
CA TRP A 10 -6.13 -4.69 -9.85
C TRP A 10 -4.72 -4.99 -9.37
N GLY A 11 -4.28 -4.24 -8.37
CA GLY A 11 -3.01 -4.48 -7.72
C GLY A 11 -3.14 -4.32 -6.22
N ILE A 12 -2.56 -5.27 -5.47
CA ILE A 12 -2.46 -5.24 -4.01
C ILE A 12 -0.99 -5.28 -3.63
N MET A 13 -0.61 -4.47 -2.64
CA MET A 13 0.70 -4.56 -1.98
C MET A 13 0.53 -4.64 -0.47
N LEU A 14 1.09 -5.68 0.14
CA LEU A 14 1.15 -5.87 1.58
C LEU A 14 2.54 -5.47 2.08
N VAL A 15 2.56 -4.60 3.07
CA VAL A 15 3.79 -4.05 3.65
C VAL A 15 3.78 -4.31 5.15
N HIS A 16 4.79 -5.03 5.63
CA HIS A 16 5.04 -5.18 7.06
C HIS A 16 6.17 -4.22 7.45
N LEU A 17 5.88 -3.33 8.40
CA LEU A 17 6.81 -2.34 8.92
C LEU A 17 7.00 -2.54 10.42
N ARG A 18 8.17 -2.15 10.90
CA ARG A 18 8.43 -1.98 12.32
C ARG A 18 8.90 -0.57 12.64
N ILE A 19 8.24 0.08 13.59
CA ILE A 19 8.57 1.43 14.07
C ILE A 19 9.54 1.30 15.26
N HIS A 20 10.74 1.84 15.11
CA HIS A 20 11.70 2.01 16.18
C HIS A 20 11.32 3.18 17.09
N GLY A 21 11.59 3.06 18.38
CA GLY A 21 11.38 4.14 19.34
C GLY A 21 9.91 4.48 19.65
N ALA A 22 8.94 3.79 19.03
CA ALA A 22 7.53 3.97 19.37
C ALA A 22 7.25 3.54 20.80
N SER A 23 6.81 4.48 21.63
CA SER A 23 6.55 4.32 23.07
C SER A 23 5.07 4.46 23.42
N SER A 24 4.22 4.67 22.42
CA SER A 24 2.78 4.79 22.59
C SER A 24 2.00 4.49 21.30
N LEU A 25 0.69 4.24 21.43
CA LEU A 25 -0.21 4.17 20.27
C LEU A 25 -0.26 5.49 19.47
N LYS A 26 0.05 6.62 20.10
CA LYS A 26 0.09 7.92 19.43
C LYS A 26 1.26 7.98 18.46
N ASP A 27 2.43 7.50 18.87
CA ASP A 27 3.64 7.47 18.03
C ASP A 27 3.40 6.63 16.78
N ARG A 28 2.83 5.42 16.95
CA ARG A 28 2.39 4.58 15.82
C ARG A 28 1.46 5.32 14.89
N ARG A 29 0.39 5.93 15.44
CA ARG A 29 -0.60 6.67 14.64
C ARG A 29 0.04 7.80 13.85
N GLN A 30 1.02 8.51 14.42
CA GLN A 30 1.71 9.60 13.73
C GLN A 30 2.49 9.09 12.51
N VAL A 31 3.27 8.02 12.68
CA VAL A 31 4.05 7.41 11.58
C VAL A 31 3.12 6.85 10.51
N VAL A 32 2.13 6.03 10.89
CA VAL A 32 1.17 5.41 9.97
C VAL A 32 0.40 6.47 9.19
N ARG A 33 -0.12 7.49 9.88
CA ARG A 33 -0.85 8.59 9.24
C ARG A 33 0.00 9.33 8.22
N SER A 34 1.25 9.66 8.56
CA SER A 34 2.18 10.34 7.66
C SER A 34 2.45 9.53 6.39
N LEU A 35 2.64 8.21 6.51
CA LEU A 35 2.84 7.32 5.36
C LEU A 35 1.57 7.23 4.50
N VAL A 36 0.43 6.95 5.13
CA VAL A 36 -0.86 6.79 4.45
C VAL A 36 -1.26 8.06 3.70
N GLU A 37 -1.15 9.23 4.33
CA GLU A 37 -1.50 10.51 3.71
C GLU A 37 -0.60 10.80 2.50
N ARG A 38 0.72 10.56 2.60
CA ARG A 38 1.66 10.79 1.48
C ARG A 38 1.43 9.83 0.32
N LEU A 39 1.19 8.55 0.61
CA LEU A 39 0.87 7.54 -0.40
C LEU A 39 -0.40 7.91 -1.18
N ARG A 40 -1.50 8.15 -0.47
CA ARG A 40 -2.79 8.52 -1.10
C ARG A 40 -2.73 9.85 -1.85
N LYS A 41 -1.92 10.81 -1.39
CA LYS A 41 -1.79 12.11 -2.05
C LYS A 41 -1.01 12.03 -3.36
N ARG A 42 -0.04 11.12 -3.46
CA ARG A 42 0.89 11.07 -4.61
C ARG A 42 0.48 10.05 -5.67
N TRP A 43 -0.16 8.95 -5.28
CA TRP A 43 -0.61 7.92 -6.21
C TRP A 43 -2.09 7.65 -6.05
N ASN A 44 -2.73 7.20 -7.13
CA ASN A 44 -4.11 6.70 -7.11
C ASN A 44 -4.15 5.32 -6.42
N VAL A 45 -3.97 5.31 -5.10
CA VAL A 45 -3.94 4.11 -4.26
C VAL A 45 -4.87 4.28 -3.06
N THR A 46 -5.55 3.22 -2.68
CA THR A 46 -6.14 3.06 -1.36
C THR A 46 -5.08 2.47 -0.43
N VAL A 47 -5.12 2.83 0.86
CA VAL A 47 -4.20 2.28 1.86
C VAL A 47 -4.99 1.94 3.12
N ALA A 48 -4.85 0.75 3.67
CA ALA A 48 -5.48 0.30 4.91
C ALA A 48 -4.42 -0.12 5.92
N ASP A 49 -4.63 0.23 7.19
CA ASP A 49 -3.88 -0.32 8.32
C ASP A 49 -4.59 -1.61 8.77
N LEU A 50 -3.92 -2.74 8.62
CA LEU A 50 -4.41 -4.08 8.96
C LEU A 50 -3.94 -4.52 10.36
N GLY A 51 -3.43 -3.60 11.18
CA GLY A 51 -3.00 -3.85 12.55
C GLY A 51 -1.54 -4.33 12.65
N PRO A 52 -1.19 -5.22 13.58
CA PRO A 52 -2.06 -5.79 14.62
C PRO A 52 -2.51 -4.73 15.64
N ASP A 53 -3.68 -4.95 16.23
CA ASP A 53 -4.22 -4.09 17.29
C ASP A 53 -3.30 -4.05 18.51
N ALA A 54 -3.32 -2.94 19.24
CA ALA A 54 -2.55 -2.69 20.46
C ALA A 54 -1.01 -2.77 20.33
N SER A 55 -0.46 -3.09 19.16
CA SER A 55 0.98 -2.95 18.88
C SER A 55 1.34 -1.51 18.56
N TRP A 56 2.49 -1.03 19.05
CA TRP A 56 2.99 0.33 18.76
C TRP A 56 4.15 0.29 17.77
N THR A 57 4.85 -0.84 17.73
CA THR A 57 6.02 -1.06 16.88
C THR A 57 5.67 -1.85 15.63
N ASP A 58 4.67 -2.74 15.65
CA ASP A 58 4.30 -3.57 14.50
C ASP A 58 3.16 -2.92 13.68
N VAL A 59 3.35 -2.85 12.37
CA VAL A 59 2.38 -2.24 11.45
C VAL A 59 2.28 -3.07 10.18
N ARG A 60 1.06 -3.39 9.77
CA ARG A 60 0.74 -4.05 8.50
C ARG A 60 -0.10 -3.12 7.66
N LEU A 61 0.42 -2.66 6.55
CA LEU A 61 -0.33 -1.84 5.60
C LEU A 61 -0.70 -2.68 4.38
N ALA A 62 -1.91 -2.47 3.87
CA ALA A 62 -2.32 -2.94 2.55
C ALA A 62 -2.55 -1.74 1.65
N LEU A 63 -2.00 -1.77 0.45
CA LEU A 63 -2.25 -0.81 -0.62
C LEU A 63 -3.06 -1.50 -1.71
N GLY A 64 -4.00 -0.78 -2.30
CA GLY A 64 -4.83 -1.26 -3.41
C GLY A 64 -4.92 -0.21 -4.53
N THR A 65 -4.87 -0.64 -5.79
CA THR A 65 -5.05 0.24 -6.96
C THR A 65 -5.75 -0.51 -8.10
N LEU A 66 -6.38 0.25 -8.98
CA LEU A 66 -6.96 -0.23 -10.24
C LEU A 66 -6.31 0.48 -11.44
N GLY A 67 -6.39 -0.11 -12.62
CA GLY A 67 -5.92 0.48 -13.87
C GLY A 67 -6.43 -0.25 -15.09
N SER A 68 -6.19 0.33 -16.27
CA SER A 68 -6.61 -0.22 -17.57
C SER A 68 -5.53 -1.07 -18.25
N SER A 69 -4.36 -1.24 -17.61
CA SER A 69 -3.29 -2.12 -18.07
C SER A 69 -2.48 -2.63 -16.88
N TYR A 70 -1.88 -3.82 -17.05
CA TYR A 70 -0.95 -4.40 -16.08
C TYR A 70 0.18 -3.43 -15.74
N ASP A 71 0.85 -2.86 -16.75
CA ASP A 71 2.00 -1.97 -16.56
C ASP A 71 1.64 -0.72 -15.74
N SER A 72 0.47 -0.11 -16.00
CA SER A 72 0.03 1.06 -15.24
C SER A 72 -0.15 0.77 -13.76
N VAL A 73 -0.72 -0.41 -13.43
CA VAL A 73 -0.91 -0.86 -12.06
C VAL A 73 0.43 -1.23 -11.41
N PHE A 74 1.25 -2.01 -12.12
CA PHE A 74 2.55 -2.48 -11.64
C PHE A 74 3.50 -1.32 -11.34
N SER A 75 3.68 -0.38 -12.28
CA SER A 75 4.54 0.78 -12.08
C SER A 75 4.05 1.65 -10.92
N ARG A 76 2.74 1.79 -10.72
CA ARG A 76 2.21 2.54 -9.57
C ARG A 76 2.56 1.88 -8.23
N LEU A 77 2.46 0.55 -8.13
CA LEU A 77 2.88 -0.17 -6.94
C LEU A 77 4.41 -0.10 -6.73
N GLU A 78 5.19 -0.20 -7.79
CA GLU A 78 6.66 -0.08 -7.75
C GLU A 78 7.12 1.30 -7.28
N GLU A 79 6.48 2.37 -7.77
CA GLU A 79 6.76 3.73 -7.32
C GLU A 79 6.39 3.95 -5.85
N ALA A 80 5.27 3.38 -5.41
CA ALA A 80 4.83 3.43 -4.02
C ALA A 80 5.80 2.66 -3.10
N GLU A 81 6.27 1.49 -3.52
CA GLU A 81 7.30 0.71 -2.82
C GLU A 81 8.61 1.49 -2.74
N SER A 82 9.07 2.05 -3.86
CA SER A 82 10.29 2.87 -3.95
C SER A 82 10.22 4.10 -3.04
N PHE A 83 9.04 4.67 -2.87
CA PHE A 83 8.81 5.72 -1.88
C PHE A 83 8.93 5.21 -0.45
N LEU A 84 8.32 4.08 -0.11
CA LEU A 84 8.43 3.49 1.22
C LEU A 84 9.89 3.17 1.58
N ARG A 85 10.66 2.62 0.65
CA ARG A 85 12.09 2.31 0.83
C ARG A 85 12.93 3.57 1.09
N ARG A 86 12.72 4.64 0.30
CA ARG A 86 13.39 5.93 0.59
C ARG A 86 12.99 6.51 1.93
N ARG A 87 11.74 6.33 2.36
CA ARG A 87 11.27 6.81 3.66
C ARG A 87 11.84 6.03 4.83
N GLU A 88 12.14 4.74 4.66
CA GLU A 88 12.84 3.92 5.64
C GLU A 88 14.25 4.48 5.94
N GLU A 89 14.98 4.95 4.92
CA GLU A 89 16.30 5.58 5.11
C GLU A 89 16.26 6.89 5.92
N GLU A 90 15.10 7.57 5.92
CA GLU A 90 14.91 8.91 6.49
C GLU A 90 14.03 8.91 7.76
N SER A 91 13.64 7.76 8.32
CA SER A 91 12.64 7.71 9.40
C SER A 91 12.85 6.57 10.39
N ASP A 92 12.12 6.65 11.50
CA ASP A 92 12.21 5.69 12.61
C ASP A 92 11.43 4.40 12.33
N PHE A 93 11.37 3.92 11.10
CA PHE A 93 10.77 2.62 10.80
C PHE A 93 11.62 1.86 9.79
N PHE A 94 11.52 0.54 9.81
CA PHE A 94 12.10 -0.34 8.80
C PHE A 94 11.05 -1.25 8.19
N ILE A 95 11.30 -1.65 6.96
CA ILE A 95 10.48 -2.57 6.20
C ILE A 95 10.93 -3.99 6.54
N VAL A 96 10.02 -4.78 7.10
CA VAL A 96 10.24 -6.20 7.38
C VAL A 96 10.02 -7.02 6.12
N SER A 97 8.95 -6.74 5.38
CA SER A 97 8.64 -7.43 4.14
C SER A 97 7.70 -6.62 3.25
N VAL A 98 7.81 -6.84 1.94
CA VAL A 98 6.88 -6.34 0.93
C VAL A 98 6.45 -7.51 0.06
N GLN A 99 5.16 -7.64 -0.17
CA GLN A 99 4.58 -8.57 -1.13
C GLN A 99 3.65 -7.79 -2.04
N ARG A 100 3.63 -8.10 -3.33
CA ARG A 100 2.75 -7.44 -4.29
C ARG A 100 2.22 -8.43 -5.30
N GLU A 101 1.00 -8.16 -5.74
CA GLU A 101 0.29 -8.92 -6.74
C GLU A 101 -0.44 -7.95 -7.67
N VAL A 102 -0.43 -8.26 -8.96
CA VAL A 102 -1.16 -7.53 -9.99
C VAL A 102 -1.81 -8.58 -10.87
N ASP A 103 -3.11 -8.46 -11.07
CA ASP A 103 -3.84 -9.39 -11.90
C ASP A 103 -4.94 -8.67 -12.70
N ARG A 104 -5.35 -9.34 -13.79
CA ARG A 104 -6.49 -8.94 -14.59
C ARG A 104 -7.77 -9.33 -13.84
N TYR A 105 -8.74 -8.44 -13.86
CA TYR A 105 -10.07 -8.70 -13.34
C TYR A 105 -10.92 -9.34 -14.44
N ASP A 106 -11.19 -10.63 -14.30
CA ASP A 106 -11.85 -11.44 -15.34
C ASP A 106 -13.31 -11.82 -15.02
N THR A 107 -13.85 -11.35 -13.91
CA THR A 107 -15.09 -11.94 -13.36
C THR A 107 -16.08 -10.87 -12.88
N PHE A 108 -16.63 -10.09 -13.82
CA PHE A 108 -17.98 -9.56 -13.60
C PHE A 108 -18.95 -10.60 -14.18
N PRO A 109 -19.60 -11.45 -13.34
CA PRO A 109 -20.71 -12.23 -13.83
C PRO A 109 -21.81 -11.27 -14.29
N ASP A 110 -22.27 -11.44 -15.53
CA ASP A 110 -23.45 -10.75 -16.09
C ASP A 110 -24.73 -11.07 -15.28
#